data_AF-A0A9N7RLY7-F1
#
_entry.id   AF-A0A9N7RLY7-F1
#
_cell.length_a   1.000
_cell.length_b   1.000
_cell.length_c   1.000
_cell.angle_alpha   90.00
_cell.angle_beta   90.00
_cell.angle_gamma   90.00
#
_symmetry.space_group_name_H-M   'P 1'
#
loop_
_entity.id
_entity.type
_entity.pdbx_description
1 polymer ?
#
loop_
_entity_poly.entity_id
_entity_poly.type
_entity_poly.pdbx_seq_one_letter_code
_entity_poly.pdbx_strand_id
1 'polypeptide(L)'
;MKGSLYSGSRPSTPSHSSHQNSVSPPQEMVMEDVVDQAESVIKRWDVDHHEFSPVFSGNRKEAALLLEAVAGLQSAMHYYVNLTPNSHKLITAQKLMRIAIKRLEKEFYVILSSNRKNLDSESVSTHSSTSTLSDLFEDDISNSVEQTSDMAMADLKSIANCMIGSGYGKECVRIYTLIRRSIVDETLYYLGVDKLSHSKIQKMDWDLLETKIKSWLHALRVAVKTLFHGERILCDVVFSCSERISESTFAAISTDAAVTLFGFATNL
;
A
#
# COMPACT_ATOMS: atom_id res chain seq x y z
N MET A 1 86.77 -13.22 -15.86
CA MET A 1 87.00 -14.67 -15.95
C MET A 1 86.26 -15.33 -14.78
N LYS A 2 85.32 -16.26 -15.08
CA LYS A 2 84.74 -17.34 -14.23
C LYS A 2 84.20 -16.92 -12.83
N GLY A 3 83.01 -17.30 -12.36
CA GLY A 3 82.03 -18.27 -12.80
C GLY A 3 80.81 -18.24 -11.86
N SER A 4 79.74 -18.90 -12.32
CA SER A 4 78.39 -19.03 -11.77
C SER A 4 78.30 -19.67 -10.38
N LEU A 5 77.22 -19.37 -9.64
CA LEU A 5 76.21 -20.34 -9.17
C LEU A 5 75.26 -19.64 -8.17
N TYR A 6 74.00 -19.39 -8.51
CA TYR A 6 72.93 -19.38 -7.51
C TYR A 6 71.60 -19.91 -8.07
N SER A 7 71.04 -20.79 -7.25
CA SER A 7 69.87 -21.64 -7.40
C SER A 7 68.57 -20.88 -7.66
N GLY A 8 67.76 -21.39 -8.58
CA GLY A 8 66.42 -20.89 -8.87
C GLY A 8 65.39 -21.38 -7.84
N SER A 9 64.60 -20.45 -7.30
CA SER A 9 63.39 -20.74 -6.53
C SER A 9 62.18 -20.19 -7.29
N ARG A 10 61.23 -21.05 -7.65
CA ARG A 10 59.93 -20.66 -8.22
C ARG A 10 59.01 -20.09 -7.12
N PRO A 11 58.13 -19.12 -7.43
CA PRO A 11 57.12 -18.66 -6.50
C PRO A 11 55.90 -19.59 -6.49
N SER A 12 55.42 -19.92 -5.29
CA SER A 12 54.19 -20.66 -5.03
C SER A 12 52.97 -19.76 -5.24
N THR A 13 52.04 -20.18 -6.10
CA THR A 13 50.71 -19.56 -6.23
C THR A 13 49.81 -19.95 -5.03
N PRO A 14 48.97 -19.03 -4.53
CA PRO A 14 47.99 -19.37 -3.51
C PRO A 14 46.79 -20.08 -4.13
N SER A 15 46.40 -21.20 -3.54
CA SER A 15 45.20 -21.96 -3.89
C SER A 15 43.94 -21.17 -3.51
N HIS A 16 43.11 -20.86 -4.51
CA HIS A 16 41.75 -20.38 -4.30
C HIS A 16 40.91 -21.48 -3.64
N SER A 17 40.49 -21.26 -2.39
CA SER A 17 39.45 -22.04 -1.75
C SER A 17 38.08 -21.58 -2.26
N SER A 18 37.54 -22.29 -3.22
CA SER A 18 36.15 -22.17 -3.62
C SER A 18 35.27 -22.68 -2.47
N HIS A 19 34.71 -21.78 -1.67
CA HIS A 19 33.60 -22.11 -0.79
C HIS A 19 32.38 -22.45 -1.68
N GLN A 20 32.28 -23.71 -2.09
CA GLN A 20 31.01 -24.26 -2.54
C GLN A 20 30.11 -24.35 -1.32
N ASN A 21 29.09 -23.48 -1.27
CA ASN A 21 27.99 -23.60 -0.31
C ASN A 21 27.33 -24.96 -0.54
N SER A 22 27.64 -25.93 0.32
CA SER A 22 27.04 -27.26 0.30
C SER A 22 25.55 -27.12 0.61
N VAL A 23 24.72 -27.37 -0.41
CA VAL A 23 23.26 -27.43 -0.28
C VAL A 23 22.89 -28.54 0.68
N SER A 24 21.96 -28.27 1.60
CA SER A 24 21.28 -29.33 2.36
C SER A 24 20.10 -29.83 1.52
N PRO A 25 20.11 -31.08 1.02
CA PRO A 25 19.04 -31.64 0.18
C PRO A 25 17.59 -31.43 0.69
N PRO A 26 17.34 -31.39 2.03
CA PRO A 26 16.00 -31.10 2.55
C PRO A 26 15.48 -29.68 2.22
N GLN A 27 16.36 -28.68 2.12
CA GLN A 27 15.93 -27.29 1.94
C GLN A 27 15.52 -26.98 0.50
N GLU A 28 16.20 -27.58 -0.48
CA GLU A 28 15.87 -27.42 -1.89
C GLU A 28 14.52 -28.05 -2.23
N MET A 29 14.23 -29.25 -1.70
CA MET A 29 12.96 -29.94 -1.88
C MET A 29 11.78 -29.18 -1.25
N VAL A 30 12.00 -28.54 -0.09
CA VAL A 30 10.98 -27.72 0.57
C VAL A 30 10.66 -26.46 -0.24
N MET A 31 11.68 -25.77 -0.77
CA MET A 31 11.45 -24.57 -1.59
C MET A 31 10.83 -24.90 -2.93
N GLU A 32 11.12 -26.08 -3.47
CA GLU A 32 10.49 -26.58 -4.69
C GLU A 32 8.98 -26.83 -4.50
N ASP A 33 8.61 -27.49 -3.40
CA ASP A 33 7.21 -27.72 -3.02
C ASP A 33 6.45 -26.41 -2.78
N VAL A 34 7.10 -25.41 -2.16
CA VAL A 34 6.52 -24.06 -1.99
C VAL A 34 6.18 -23.42 -3.34
N VAL A 35 7.07 -23.52 -4.33
CA VAL A 35 6.80 -22.97 -5.68
C VAL A 35 5.64 -23.70 -6.35
N ASP A 36 5.58 -25.03 -6.23
CA ASP A 36 4.53 -25.84 -6.85
C ASP A 36 3.16 -25.61 -6.20
N GLN A 37 3.12 -25.44 -4.87
CA GLN A 37 1.91 -25.04 -4.14
C GLN A 37 1.44 -23.63 -4.53
N ALA A 38 2.36 -22.67 -4.58
CA ALA A 38 2.05 -21.31 -5.01
C ALA A 38 1.54 -21.28 -6.46
N GLU A 39 2.10 -22.12 -7.34
CA GLU A 39 1.64 -22.26 -8.72
C GLU A 39 0.18 -22.75 -8.79
N SER A 40 -0.20 -23.75 -7.99
CA SER A 40 -1.58 -24.23 -7.88
C SER A 40 -2.55 -23.14 -7.44
N VAL A 41 -2.17 -22.36 -6.41
CA VAL A 41 -3.00 -21.27 -5.90
C VAL A 41 -3.13 -20.16 -6.93
N ILE A 42 -2.02 -19.69 -7.51
CA ILE A 42 -2.00 -18.51 -8.39
C ILE A 42 -2.64 -18.81 -9.74
N LYS A 43 -2.36 -19.98 -10.35
CA LYS A 43 -2.96 -20.36 -11.64
C LYS A 43 -4.47 -20.50 -11.58
N ARG A 44 -5.01 -20.90 -10.42
CA ARG A 44 -6.46 -20.94 -10.18
C ARG A 44 -7.12 -19.56 -10.35
N TRP A 45 -6.34 -18.49 -10.25
CA TRP A 45 -6.77 -17.10 -10.42
C TRP A 45 -6.17 -16.40 -11.65
N ASP A 46 -5.31 -17.08 -12.42
CA ASP A 46 -4.66 -16.58 -13.66
C ASP A 46 -5.45 -16.92 -14.93
N VAL A 47 -6.57 -17.63 -14.80
CA VAL A 47 -7.39 -17.96 -15.97
C VAL A 47 -8.12 -16.69 -16.41
N ASP A 48 -7.90 -16.28 -17.68
CA ASP A 48 -8.61 -15.25 -18.45
C ASP A 48 -10.13 -15.45 -18.43
N HIS A 49 -10.76 -15.28 -17.28
CA HIS A 49 -12.19 -15.43 -17.08
C HIS A 49 -12.81 -14.05 -16.98
N HIS A 50 -13.75 -13.83 -17.90
CA HIS A 50 -14.48 -12.60 -18.21
C HIS A 50 -15.24 -11.95 -17.03
N GLU A 51 -15.08 -12.43 -15.80
CA GLU A 51 -15.68 -11.86 -14.59
C GLU A 51 -14.64 -11.84 -13.47
N PHE A 52 -14.14 -10.64 -13.16
CA PHE A 52 -13.31 -10.44 -11.97
C PHE A 52 -14.18 -10.71 -10.73
N SER A 53 -14.01 -11.87 -10.11
CA SER A 53 -14.62 -12.17 -8.80
C SER A 53 -13.64 -11.76 -7.70
N PRO A 54 -13.94 -10.74 -6.86
CA PRO A 54 -13.02 -10.27 -5.83
C PRO A 54 -12.75 -11.35 -4.76
N VAL A 55 -11.49 -11.71 -4.55
CA VAL A 55 -11.11 -12.77 -3.59
C VAL A 55 -11.42 -12.35 -2.16
N PHE A 56 -11.18 -11.08 -1.86
CA PHE A 56 -11.31 -10.53 -0.51
C PHE A 56 -12.76 -10.26 -0.10
N SER A 57 -13.69 -10.15 -1.07
CA SER A 57 -15.11 -9.87 -0.79
C SER A 57 -15.96 -11.11 -0.49
N GLY A 58 -15.47 -12.32 -0.78
CA GLY A 58 -16.27 -13.55 -0.66
C GLY A 58 -15.59 -14.72 0.05
N ASN A 59 -14.25 -14.82 0.04
CA ASN A 59 -13.55 -15.98 0.59
C ASN A 59 -12.23 -15.61 1.29
N ARG A 60 -12.34 -15.22 2.57
CA ARG A 60 -11.20 -14.82 3.42
C ARG A 60 -10.12 -15.91 3.54
N LYS A 61 -10.48 -17.19 3.44
CA LYS A 61 -9.51 -18.30 3.45
C LYS A 61 -8.66 -18.29 2.18
N GLU A 62 -9.27 -18.03 1.03
CA GLU A 62 -8.54 -17.94 -0.24
C GLU A 62 -7.68 -16.68 -0.33
N ALA A 63 -8.16 -15.56 0.23
CA ALA A 63 -7.35 -14.36 0.39
C ALA A 63 -6.09 -14.65 1.21
N ALA A 64 -6.22 -15.35 2.35
CA ALA A 64 -5.08 -15.75 3.17
C ALA A 64 -4.10 -16.66 2.41
N LEU A 65 -4.60 -17.67 1.68
CA LEU A 65 -3.77 -18.55 0.86
C LEU A 65 -3.02 -17.80 -0.24
N LEU A 66 -3.62 -16.79 -0.85
CA LEU A 66 -2.94 -15.95 -1.84
C LEU A 66 -1.80 -15.15 -1.21
N LEU A 67 -2.02 -14.54 -0.05
CA LEU A 67 -1.00 -13.77 0.67
C LEU A 67 0.15 -14.69 1.14
N GLU A 68 -0.16 -15.89 1.61
CA GLU A 68 0.82 -16.90 1.99
C GLU A 68 1.64 -17.38 0.78
N ALA A 69 0.99 -17.63 -0.36
CA ALA A 69 1.67 -17.99 -1.60
C ALA A 69 2.66 -16.90 -2.05
N VAL A 70 2.30 -15.62 -1.93
CA VAL A 70 3.20 -14.50 -2.25
C VAL A 70 4.40 -14.46 -1.30
N ALA A 71 4.18 -14.62 0.01
CA ALA A 71 5.27 -14.66 0.99
C ALA A 71 6.21 -15.86 0.77
N GLY A 72 5.63 -17.04 0.46
CA GLY A 72 6.37 -18.25 0.09
C GLY A 72 7.21 -18.06 -1.16
N LEU A 73 6.64 -17.47 -2.22
CA LEU A 73 7.36 -17.16 -3.45
C LEU A 73 8.51 -16.19 -3.23
N GLN A 74 8.33 -15.15 -2.41
CA GLN A 74 9.41 -14.22 -2.09
C GLN A 74 10.57 -14.92 -1.36
N SER A 75 10.25 -15.80 -0.40
CA SER A 75 11.25 -16.62 0.29
C SER A 75 11.99 -17.57 -0.66
N ALA A 76 11.25 -18.27 -1.53
CA ALA A 76 11.82 -19.16 -2.55
C ALA A 76 12.71 -18.40 -3.54
N MET A 77 12.28 -17.22 -3.99
CA MET A 77 13.06 -16.36 -4.88
C MET A 77 14.37 -15.91 -4.21
N HIS A 78 14.34 -15.47 -2.94
CA HIS A 78 15.55 -15.13 -2.20
C HIS A 78 16.50 -16.33 -2.03
N TYR A 79 15.96 -17.53 -1.83
CA TYR A 79 16.75 -18.75 -1.78
C TYR A 79 17.44 -19.04 -3.13
N TYR A 80 16.66 -19.15 -4.21
CA TYR A 80 17.21 -19.54 -5.52
C TYR A 80 18.13 -18.50 -6.15
N VAL A 81 17.92 -17.20 -5.90
CA VAL A 81 18.84 -16.14 -6.39
C VAL A 81 20.25 -16.33 -5.86
N ASN A 82 20.39 -16.78 -4.60
CA ASN A 82 21.69 -16.95 -3.96
C ASN A 82 22.38 -18.28 -4.32
N LEU A 83 21.61 -19.31 -4.69
CA LEU A 83 22.13 -20.64 -4.98
C LEU A 83 22.29 -20.91 -6.48
N THR A 84 21.24 -20.64 -7.26
CA THR A 84 21.13 -21.02 -8.67
C THR A 84 20.45 -19.91 -9.46
N PRO A 85 21.17 -18.83 -9.80
CA PRO A 85 20.59 -17.60 -10.38
C PRO A 85 19.93 -17.77 -11.76
N ASN A 86 20.02 -18.95 -12.38
CA ASN A 86 19.37 -19.30 -13.64
C ASN A 86 18.52 -20.59 -13.55
N SER A 87 18.08 -20.99 -12.36
CA SER A 87 17.22 -22.17 -12.23
C SER A 87 15.85 -21.91 -12.87
N HIS A 88 15.30 -22.95 -13.52
CA HIS A 88 13.94 -22.90 -14.06
C HIS A 88 12.91 -22.55 -12.98
N LYS A 89 13.10 -23.05 -11.75
CA LYS A 89 12.24 -22.75 -10.60
C LYS A 89 12.28 -21.27 -10.20
N LEU A 90 13.44 -20.60 -10.25
CA LEU A 90 13.51 -19.15 -10.03
C LEU A 90 12.72 -18.37 -11.09
N ILE A 91 12.85 -18.75 -12.36
CA ILE A 91 12.12 -18.10 -13.47
C ILE A 91 10.60 -18.29 -13.28
N THR A 92 10.17 -19.51 -12.93
CA THR A 92 8.76 -19.81 -12.62
C THR A 92 8.27 -18.99 -11.43
N ALA A 93 9.04 -18.94 -10.33
CA ALA A 93 8.68 -18.17 -9.14
C ALA A 93 8.56 -16.67 -9.43
N GLN A 94 9.47 -16.10 -10.22
CA GLN A 94 9.39 -14.70 -10.69
C GLN A 94 8.16 -14.44 -11.54
N LYS A 95 7.80 -15.36 -12.45
CA LYS A 95 6.58 -15.25 -13.27
C LYS A 95 5.33 -15.27 -12.40
N LEU A 96 5.25 -16.21 -11.46
CA LEU A 96 4.13 -16.36 -10.52
C LEU A 96 3.99 -15.14 -9.61
N MET A 97 5.11 -14.63 -9.08
CA MET A 97 5.14 -13.40 -8.29
C MET A 97 4.51 -12.24 -9.05
N ARG A 98 4.88 -12.03 -10.32
CA ARG A 98 4.31 -10.95 -11.13
C ARG A 98 2.80 -11.08 -11.33
N ILE A 99 2.28 -12.31 -11.48
CA ILE A 99 0.84 -12.56 -11.61
C ILE A 99 0.13 -12.26 -10.28
N ALA A 100 0.67 -12.79 -9.18
CA ALA A 100 0.09 -12.60 -7.85
C ALA A 100 0.06 -11.12 -7.44
N ILE A 101 1.14 -10.37 -7.67
CA ILE A 101 1.18 -8.93 -7.35
C ILE A 101 0.18 -8.15 -8.19
N LYS A 102 0.06 -8.41 -9.50
CA LYS A 102 -0.98 -7.78 -10.32
C LYS A 102 -2.39 -8.06 -9.80
N ARG A 103 -2.61 -9.25 -9.24
CA ARG A 103 -3.88 -9.58 -8.60
C ARG A 103 -4.11 -8.77 -7.33
N LEU A 104 -3.10 -8.71 -6.45
CA LEU A 104 -3.16 -7.92 -5.23
C LEU A 104 -3.39 -6.42 -5.52
N GLU A 105 -2.72 -5.87 -6.53
CA GLU A 105 -2.96 -4.49 -7.01
C GLU A 105 -4.44 -4.25 -7.37
N LYS A 106 -5.05 -5.21 -8.09
CA LYS A 106 -6.46 -5.10 -8.52
C LYS A 106 -7.43 -5.25 -7.35
N GLU A 107 -7.20 -6.18 -6.44
CA GLU A 107 -7.99 -6.33 -5.21
C GLU A 107 -7.91 -5.07 -4.34
N PHE A 108 -6.69 -4.56 -4.14
CA PHE A 108 -6.45 -3.34 -3.37
C PHE A 108 -7.19 -2.14 -3.96
N TYR A 109 -7.13 -1.99 -5.30
CA TYR A 109 -7.92 -0.99 -6.02
C TYR A 109 -9.42 -1.16 -5.77
N VAL A 110 -9.93 -2.40 -5.93
CA VAL A 110 -11.38 -2.67 -5.80
C VAL A 110 -11.86 -2.36 -4.39
N ILE A 111 -11.17 -2.82 -3.35
CA ILE A 111 -11.53 -2.55 -1.95
C ILE A 111 -11.56 -1.03 -1.67
N LEU A 112 -10.54 -0.28 -2.11
CA LEU A 112 -10.50 1.18 -1.96
C LEU A 112 -11.64 1.87 -2.73
N SER A 113 -11.93 1.43 -3.95
CA SER A 113 -12.96 2.04 -4.80
C SER A 113 -14.39 1.73 -4.36
N SER A 114 -14.64 0.51 -3.86
CA SER A 114 -15.96 0.08 -3.38
C SER A 114 -16.29 0.64 -2.00
N ASN A 115 -15.29 0.98 -1.19
CA ASN A 115 -15.48 1.52 0.16
C ASN A 115 -15.27 3.04 0.25
N ARG A 116 -15.43 3.78 -0.86
CA ARG A 116 -15.28 5.25 -0.91
C ARG A 116 -16.04 5.99 0.20
N LYS A 117 -17.28 5.57 0.49
CA LYS A 117 -18.15 6.19 1.50
C LYS A 117 -17.98 5.62 2.91
N ASN A 118 -17.54 4.36 3.02
CA ASN A 118 -17.39 3.69 4.32
C ASN A 118 -16.04 4.01 4.97
N LEU A 119 -15.03 4.32 4.17
CA LEU A 119 -13.72 4.85 4.58
C LEU A 119 -13.73 6.40 4.59
N ASP A 120 -14.90 7.01 4.69
CA ASP A 120 -15.01 8.45 4.90
C ASP A 120 -14.59 8.79 6.33
N SER A 121 -14.07 9.99 6.48
CA SER A 121 -13.39 10.47 7.66
C SER A 121 -14.29 10.68 8.86
N GLU A 122 -15.62 10.69 8.69
CA GLU A 122 -16.56 10.61 9.83
C GLU A 122 -16.55 9.23 10.48
N SER A 123 -16.67 8.14 9.70
CA SER A 123 -16.61 6.77 10.20
C SER A 123 -15.25 6.42 10.81
N VAL A 124 -14.16 6.99 10.27
CA VAL A 124 -12.81 6.75 10.80
C VAL A 124 -12.51 7.59 12.05
N SER A 125 -13.11 8.79 12.16
CA SER A 125 -12.95 9.67 13.33
C SER A 125 -13.74 9.21 14.55
N THR A 126 -14.90 8.57 14.35
CA THR A 126 -15.66 7.93 15.45
C THR A 126 -14.87 6.79 16.11
N HIS A 127 -14.02 6.07 15.37
CA HIS A 127 -13.13 5.04 15.95
C HIS A 127 -12.09 5.58 16.95
N SER A 128 -11.73 6.86 16.89
CA SER A 128 -10.85 7.48 17.90
C SER A 128 -11.60 7.96 19.14
N SER A 129 -12.92 8.16 19.04
CA SER A 129 -13.74 8.76 20.09
C SER A 129 -14.41 7.73 21.02
N THR A 130 -14.48 6.46 20.63
CA THR A 130 -15.12 5.39 21.42
C THR A 130 -14.30 4.86 22.61
N SER A 131 -13.15 5.46 22.92
CA SER A 131 -12.46 5.16 24.20
C SER A 131 -12.99 5.93 25.41
N THR A 132 -13.95 6.86 25.24
CA THR A 132 -14.59 7.54 26.38
C THR A 132 -16.00 8.06 26.04
N LEU A 133 -17.04 7.38 26.57
CA LEU A 133 -18.41 7.87 26.83
C LEU A 133 -19.28 8.30 25.63
N SER A 134 -20.17 7.43 25.16
CA SER A 134 -21.60 7.47 25.57
C SER A 134 -22.43 6.42 24.83
N ASP A 135 -23.19 5.70 25.64
CA ASP A 135 -24.28 4.80 25.34
C ASP A 135 -25.51 5.59 24.81
N LEU A 136 -26.38 4.86 24.10
CA LEU A 136 -27.79 5.17 23.80
C LEU A 136 -28.14 5.79 22.41
N PHE A 137 -28.53 4.85 21.52
CA PHE A 137 -29.48 4.93 20.39
C PHE A 137 -28.95 5.34 19.00
N GLU A 138 -28.52 4.35 18.20
CA GLU A 138 -28.64 4.19 16.72
C GLU A 138 -27.97 2.84 16.30
N ASP A 139 -28.53 1.70 16.75
CA ASP A 139 -27.74 0.47 17.04
C ASP A 139 -27.77 -0.67 15.99
N ASP A 140 -28.22 -0.43 14.75
CA ASP A 140 -28.24 -1.53 13.74
C ASP A 140 -27.60 -1.14 12.38
N ILE A 141 -27.81 0.09 11.91
CA ILE A 141 -27.16 0.58 10.68
C ILE A 141 -25.71 1.04 10.96
N SER A 142 -25.46 1.71 12.09
CA SER A 142 -24.12 2.18 12.46
C SER A 142 -23.13 1.02 12.66
N ASN A 143 -23.54 -0.03 13.39
CA ASN A 143 -22.73 -1.23 13.62
C ASN A 143 -22.37 -1.98 12.32
N SER A 144 -23.30 -2.03 11.35
CA SER A 144 -23.08 -2.70 10.05
C SER A 144 -22.08 -1.94 9.16
N VAL A 145 -22.14 -0.61 9.17
CA VAL A 145 -21.21 0.24 8.41
C VAL A 145 -19.81 0.22 9.05
N GLU A 146 -19.72 0.28 10.37
CA GLU A 146 -18.45 0.16 11.11
C GLU A 146 -17.80 -1.21 10.86
N GLN A 147 -18.56 -2.30 10.95
CA GLN A 147 -18.04 -3.65 10.69
C GLN A 147 -17.55 -3.81 9.24
N THR A 148 -18.23 -3.18 8.28
CA THR A 148 -17.81 -3.20 6.87
C THR A 148 -16.52 -2.41 6.64
N SER A 149 -16.38 -1.25 7.30
CA SER A 149 -15.15 -0.43 7.27
C SER A 149 -13.97 -1.19 7.89
N ASP A 150 -14.16 -1.83 9.04
CA ASP A 150 -13.13 -2.60 9.74
C ASP A 150 -12.62 -3.77 8.91
N MET A 151 -13.52 -4.50 8.25
CA MET A 151 -13.14 -5.59 7.34
C MET A 151 -12.33 -5.08 6.15
N ALA A 152 -12.78 -3.99 5.52
CA ALA A 152 -12.06 -3.37 4.41
C ALA A 152 -10.66 -2.88 4.85
N MET A 153 -10.55 -2.24 6.01
CA MET A 153 -9.27 -1.79 6.57
C MET A 153 -8.34 -2.97 6.88
N ALA A 154 -8.86 -4.06 7.44
CA ALA A 154 -8.09 -5.27 7.70
C ALA A 154 -7.58 -5.94 6.41
N ASP A 155 -8.40 -5.98 5.36
CA ASP A 155 -8.01 -6.50 4.05
C ASP A 155 -6.94 -5.62 3.39
N LEU A 156 -7.16 -4.29 3.37
CA LEU A 156 -6.18 -3.33 2.84
C LEU A 156 -4.84 -3.43 3.57
N LYS A 157 -4.85 -3.51 4.90
CA LYS A 157 -3.66 -3.71 5.71
C LYS A 157 -2.95 -5.01 5.38
N SER A 158 -3.68 -6.12 5.23
CA SER A 158 -3.10 -7.43 4.92
C SER A 158 -2.45 -7.45 3.54
N ILE A 159 -3.10 -6.84 2.54
CA ILE A 159 -2.55 -6.70 1.19
C ILE A 159 -1.33 -5.78 1.20
N ALA A 160 -1.41 -4.61 1.84
CA ALA A 160 -0.31 -3.65 1.91
C ALA A 160 0.93 -4.24 2.58
N ASN A 161 0.76 -4.94 3.72
CA ASN A 161 1.85 -5.62 4.40
C ASN A 161 2.51 -6.68 3.51
N CYS A 162 1.72 -7.46 2.79
CA CYS A 162 2.24 -8.47 1.85
C CYS A 162 3.01 -7.80 0.70
N MET A 163 2.42 -6.82 0.02
CA MET A 163 3.06 -6.12 -1.10
C MET A 163 4.35 -5.42 -0.66
N ILE A 164 4.36 -4.74 0.49
CA ILE A 164 5.55 -4.06 1.03
C ILE A 164 6.62 -5.07 1.41
N GLY A 165 6.25 -6.15 2.12
CA GLY A 165 7.18 -7.22 2.51
C GLY A 165 7.79 -7.94 1.30
N SER A 166 7.06 -8.00 0.19
CA SER A 166 7.54 -8.59 -1.07
C SER A 166 8.28 -7.62 -2.00
N GLY A 167 8.49 -6.36 -1.59
CA GLY A 167 9.24 -5.36 -2.36
C GLY A 167 8.43 -4.54 -3.37
N TYR A 168 7.10 -4.65 -3.34
CA TYR A 168 6.14 -3.96 -4.23
C TYR A 168 5.40 -2.82 -3.52
N GLY A 169 6.05 -2.19 -2.54
CA GLY A 169 5.45 -1.10 -1.77
C GLY A 169 5.14 0.14 -2.62
N LYS A 170 5.92 0.41 -3.68
CA LYS A 170 5.70 1.57 -4.56
C LYS A 170 4.39 1.46 -5.34
N GLU A 171 4.09 0.27 -5.85
CA GLU A 171 2.87 -0.05 -6.59
C GLU A 171 1.65 0.07 -5.68
N CYS A 172 1.74 -0.46 -4.46
CA CYS A 172 0.71 -0.35 -3.43
C CYS A 172 0.40 1.13 -3.09
N VAL A 173 1.43 1.90 -2.73
CA VAL A 173 1.29 3.34 -2.40
C VAL A 173 0.74 4.15 -3.56
N ARG A 174 1.14 3.84 -4.80
CA ARG A 174 0.62 4.51 -6.00
C ARG A 174 -0.89 4.32 -6.14
N ILE A 175 -1.39 3.10 -5.96
CA ILE A 175 -2.83 2.80 -6.06
C ILE A 175 -3.60 3.49 -4.94
N TYR A 176 -3.08 3.39 -3.71
CA TYR A 176 -3.68 4.06 -2.54
C TYR A 176 -3.81 5.57 -2.77
N THR A 177 -2.68 6.22 -3.11
CA THR A 177 -2.59 7.66 -3.33
C THR A 177 -3.54 8.12 -4.44
N LEU A 178 -3.63 7.37 -5.55
CA LEU A 178 -4.51 7.72 -6.66
C LEU A 178 -5.98 7.80 -6.23
N ILE A 179 -6.46 6.79 -5.51
CA ILE A 179 -7.87 6.71 -5.12
C ILE A 179 -8.18 7.68 -4.00
N ARG A 180 -7.37 7.68 -2.93
CA ARG A 180 -7.62 8.52 -1.74
C ARG A 180 -7.47 10.01 -2.04
N ARG A 181 -6.51 10.41 -2.88
CA ARG A 181 -6.42 11.79 -3.37
C ARG A 181 -7.66 12.20 -4.14
N SER A 182 -8.17 11.35 -5.03
CA SER A 182 -9.42 11.65 -5.75
C SER A 182 -10.59 11.86 -4.81
N ILE A 183 -10.69 11.08 -3.72
CA ILE A 183 -11.75 11.26 -2.71
C ILE A 183 -11.56 12.58 -1.97
N VAL A 184 -10.35 12.89 -1.52
CA VAL A 184 -10.04 14.14 -0.80
C VAL A 184 -10.35 15.37 -1.66
N ASP A 185 -9.92 15.37 -2.92
CA ASP A 185 -10.16 16.46 -3.86
C ASP A 185 -11.66 16.65 -4.15
N GLU A 186 -12.39 15.54 -4.32
CA GLU A 186 -13.84 15.54 -4.54
C GLU A 186 -14.60 16.07 -3.30
N THR A 187 -14.22 15.65 -2.09
CA THR A 187 -14.82 16.16 -0.85
C THR A 187 -14.57 17.65 -0.67
N LEU A 188 -13.36 18.15 -0.94
CA LEU A 188 -13.07 19.59 -0.87
C LEU A 188 -13.86 20.39 -1.90
N TYR A 189 -14.05 19.84 -3.10
CA TYR A 189 -14.90 20.45 -4.12
C TYR A 189 -16.35 20.59 -3.63
N TYR A 190 -16.93 19.53 -3.03
CA TYR A 190 -18.28 19.58 -2.48
C TYR A 190 -18.43 20.49 -1.25
N LEU A 191 -17.35 20.72 -0.49
CA LEU A 191 -17.33 21.70 0.60
C LEU A 191 -17.27 23.17 0.11
N GLY A 192 -17.21 23.40 -1.21
CA GLY A 192 -17.19 24.73 -1.80
C GLY A 192 -15.84 25.44 -1.69
N VAL A 193 -14.74 24.66 -1.61
CA VAL A 193 -13.38 25.20 -1.60
C VAL A 193 -13.02 25.65 -3.02
N ASP A 194 -13.28 26.93 -3.29
CA ASP A 194 -12.97 27.56 -4.57
C ASP A 194 -11.51 28.04 -4.64
N LYS A 195 -10.85 27.80 -5.78
CA LYS A 195 -9.60 28.47 -6.13
C LYS A 195 -9.89 29.91 -6.56
N LEU A 196 -9.97 30.81 -5.57
CA LEU A 196 -10.07 32.25 -5.82
C LEU A 196 -8.67 32.87 -5.93
N SER A 197 -8.44 33.62 -7.00
CA SER A 197 -7.23 34.44 -7.12
C SER A 197 -7.40 35.76 -6.39
N HIS A 198 -6.29 36.35 -5.93
CA HIS A 198 -6.27 37.68 -5.31
C HIS A 198 -7.06 38.73 -6.12
N SER A 199 -6.88 38.74 -7.43
CA SER A 199 -7.59 39.66 -8.34
C SER A 199 -9.11 39.45 -8.41
N LYS A 200 -9.61 38.24 -8.16
CA LYS A 200 -11.05 37.95 -8.10
C LYS A 200 -11.63 38.41 -6.77
N ILE A 201 -10.90 38.21 -5.68
CA ILE A 201 -11.31 38.62 -4.33
C ILE A 201 -11.42 40.15 -4.25
N GLN A 202 -10.44 40.89 -4.76
CA GLN A 202 -10.47 42.37 -4.73
C GLN A 202 -11.60 43.01 -5.54
N LYS A 203 -12.12 42.31 -6.55
CA LYS A 203 -13.23 42.79 -7.40
C LYS A 203 -14.60 42.32 -6.92
N MET A 204 -14.63 41.52 -5.85
CA MET A 204 -15.85 40.93 -5.32
C MET A 204 -16.56 41.95 -4.42
N ASP A 205 -17.89 41.96 -4.49
CA ASP A 205 -18.68 42.75 -3.57
C ASP A 205 -18.53 42.22 -2.14
N TRP A 206 -18.58 43.12 -1.14
CA TRP A 206 -18.28 42.78 0.25
C TRP A 206 -19.24 41.73 0.81
N ASP A 207 -20.54 41.84 0.52
CA ASP A 207 -21.56 40.90 1.02
C ASP A 207 -21.33 39.48 0.48
N LEU A 208 -20.89 39.39 -0.78
CA LEU A 208 -20.52 38.12 -1.41
C LEU A 208 -19.20 37.57 -0.86
N LEU A 209 -18.22 38.42 -0.61
CA LEU A 209 -16.95 38.04 0.01
C LEU A 209 -17.15 37.50 1.43
N GLU A 210 -17.97 38.17 2.25
CA GLU A 210 -18.29 37.73 3.61
C GLU A 210 -18.93 36.32 3.60
N THR A 211 -19.83 36.08 2.65
CA THR A 211 -20.46 34.76 2.46
C THR A 211 -19.41 33.69 2.10
N LYS A 212 -18.46 34.02 1.21
CA LYS A 212 -17.36 33.12 0.83
C LYS A 212 -16.42 32.84 2.01
N ILE A 213 -16.09 33.84 2.84
CA ILE A 213 -15.27 33.65 4.05
C ILE A 213 -15.95 32.69 5.03
N LYS A 214 -17.26 32.86 5.28
CA LYS A 214 -18.03 31.95 6.17
C LYS A 214 -18.04 30.52 5.64
N SER A 215 -18.28 30.35 4.33
CA SER A 215 -18.24 29.04 3.68
C SER A 215 -16.85 28.41 3.77
N TRP A 216 -15.80 29.18 3.52
CA TRP A 216 -14.42 28.72 3.61
C TRP A 216 -14.04 28.30 5.04
N LEU A 217 -14.41 29.07 6.06
CA LEU A 217 -14.17 28.70 7.47
C LEU A 217 -14.87 27.39 7.85
N HIS A 218 -16.10 27.19 7.37
CA HIS A 218 -16.81 25.93 7.55
C HIS A 218 -16.06 24.77 6.88
N ALA A 219 -15.71 24.92 5.60
CA ALA A 219 -14.95 23.93 4.84
C ALA A 219 -13.61 23.60 5.49
N LEU A 220 -12.86 24.61 5.97
CA LEU A 220 -11.60 24.44 6.69
C LEU A 220 -11.79 23.61 7.96
N ARG A 221 -12.81 23.91 8.75
CA ARG A 221 -13.11 23.16 9.98
C ARG A 221 -13.43 21.69 9.67
N VAL A 222 -14.25 21.43 8.65
CA VAL A 222 -14.58 20.06 8.24
C VAL A 222 -13.32 19.36 7.72
N ALA A 223 -12.62 19.94 6.75
CA ALA A 223 -11.43 19.34 6.15
C ALA A 223 -10.35 18.97 7.17
N VAL A 224 -10.08 19.83 8.17
CA VAL A 224 -9.05 19.55 9.19
C VAL A 224 -9.53 18.51 10.20
N LYS A 225 -10.77 18.63 10.71
CA LYS A 225 -11.26 17.77 11.79
C LYS A 225 -11.73 16.40 11.34
N THR A 226 -12.24 16.30 10.12
CA THR A 226 -12.69 15.04 9.55
C THR A 226 -11.69 14.62 8.48
N LEU A 227 -11.70 15.23 7.30
CA LEU A 227 -11.02 14.71 6.10
C LEU A 227 -9.54 14.33 6.30
N PHE A 228 -8.72 15.27 6.77
CA PHE A 228 -7.29 15.01 6.99
C PHE A 228 -7.03 14.11 8.20
N HIS A 229 -7.88 14.19 9.23
CA HIS A 229 -7.74 13.32 10.39
C HIS A 229 -8.05 11.84 10.05
N GLY A 230 -9.15 11.60 9.33
CA GLY A 230 -9.51 10.26 8.85
C GLY A 230 -8.49 9.69 7.88
N GLU A 231 -7.96 10.51 6.96
CA GLU A 231 -6.89 10.06 6.06
C GLU A 231 -5.60 9.71 6.81
N ARG A 232 -5.26 10.46 7.87
CA ARG A 232 -4.11 10.15 8.73
C ARG A 232 -4.27 8.77 9.39
N ILE A 233 -5.42 8.52 10.00
CA ILE A 233 -5.73 7.24 10.64
C ILE A 233 -5.68 6.10 9.61
N LEU A 234 -6.30 6.28 8.44
CA LEU A 234 -6.33 5.25 7.41
C LEU A 234 -4.93 4.90 6.89
N CYS A 235 -4.08 5.92 6.67
CA CYS A 235 -2.68 5.71 6.33
C CYS A 235 -1.95 4.90 7.41
N ASP A 236 -2.15 5.23 8.68
CA ASP A 236 -1.51 4.52 9.81
C ASP A 236 -1.98 3.07 9.94
N VAL A 237 -3.27 2.80 9.70
CA VAL A 237 -3.81 1.44 9.73
C VAL A 237 -3.27 0.62 8.55
N VAL A 238 -3.44 1.12 7.33
CA VAL A 238 -3.09 0.41 6.09
C VAL A 238 -1.58 0.19 5.98
N PHE A 239 -0.77 1.20 6.33
CA PHE A 239 0.69 1.15 6.25
C PHE A 239 1.37 0.94 7.60
N SER A 240 0.68 0.29 8.54
CA SER A 240 1.20 0.02 9.90
C SER A 240 2.54 -0.74 9.95
N CYS A 241 2.96 -1.40 8.87
CA CYS A 241 4.28 -2.03 8.78
C CYS A 241 5.44 -1.04 8.56
N SER A 242 5.17 0.22 8.21
CA SER A 242 6.21 1.23 7.94
C SER A 242 5.68 2.66 8.15
N GLU A 243 6.05 3.26 9.29
CA GLU A 243 5.71 4.64 9.64
C GLU A 243 6.14 5.63 8.54
N ARG A 244 7.33 5.46 7.95
CA ARG A 244 7.81 6.31 6.85
C ARG A 244 6.90 6.25 5.62
N ILE A 245 6.36 5.07 5.30
CA ILE A 245 5.41 4.93 4.18
C ILE A 245 4.08 5.59 4.55
N SER A 246 3.58 5.39 5.77
CA SER A 246 2.37 6.06 6.26
C SER A 246 2.48 7.59 6.16
N GLU A 247 3.54 8.16 6.75
CA GLU A 247 3.78 9.61 6.77
C GLU A 247 3.91 10.21 5.36
N SER A 248 4.74 9.59 4.51
CA SER A 248 4.95 10.09 3.16
C SER A 248 3.71 9.96 2.27
N THR A 249 2.91 8.90 2.47
CA THR A 249 1.65 8.71 1.73
C THR A 249 0.60 9.73 2.16
N PHE A 250 0.42 9.93 3.47
CA PHE A 250 -0.45 10.98 4.01
C PHE A 250 -0.04 12.36 3.49
N ALA A 251 1.25 12.72 3.58
CA ALA A 251 1.75 13.97 3.07
C ALA A 251 1.49 14.13 1.57
N ALA A 252 1.72 13.08 0.77
CA ALA A 252 1.46 13.10 -0.66
C ALA A 252 -0.01 13.40 -0.97
N ILE A 253 -0.95 12.84 -0.22
CA ILE A 253 -2.39 13.05 -0.42
C ILE A 253 -2.84 14.43 0.06
N SER A 254 -2.41 14.83 1.27
CA SER A 254 -2.96 16.02 1.93
C SER A 254 -2.29 17.32 1.52
N THR A 255 -1.07 17.31 0.97
CA THR A 255 -0.34 18.56 0.66
C THR A 255 -1.08 19.43 -0.37
N ASP A 256 -1.46 18.88 -1.52
CA ASP A 256 -2.10 19.67 -2.58
C ASP A 256 -3.50 20.16 -2.17
N ALA A 257 -4.21 19.31 -1.43
CA ALA A 257 -5.50 19.59 -0.82
C ALA A 257 -5.39 20.75 0.20
N ALA A 258 -4.39 20.69 1.10
CA ALA A 258 -4.11 21.73 2.07
C ALA A 258 -3.71 23.05 1.40
N VAL A 259 -2.83 23.02 0.38
CA VAL A 259 -2.45 24.20 -0.40
C VAL A 259 -3.67 24.86 -1.03
N THR A 260 -4.59 24.06 -1.59
CA THR A 260 -5.84 24.58 -2.16
C THR A 260 -6.73 25.20 -1.08
N LEU A 261 -6.87 24.54 0.07
CA LEU A 261 -7.69 25.00 1.19
C LEU A 261 -7.17 26.29 1.82
N PHE A 262 -5.87 26.38 2.09
CA PHE A 262 -5.23 27.57 2.67
C PHE A 262 -5.00 28.69 1.64
N GLY A 263 -5.05 28.36 0.34
CA GLY A 263 -4.94 29.32 -0.74
C GLY A 263 -5.92 30.49 -0.62
N PHE A 264 -7.15 30.25 -0.13
CA PHE A 264 -8.12 31.31 0.10
C PHE A 264 -7.59 32.38 1.08
N ALA A 265 -7.01 31.97 2.22
CA ALA A 265 -6.43 32.87 3.21
C ALA A 265 -5.24 33.67 2.68
N THR A 266 -4.43 33.06 1.81
CA THR A 266 -3.27 33.74 1.21
C THR A 266 -3.66 34.74 0.11
N ASN A 267 -4.87 34.63 -0.44
CA ASN A 267 -5.36 35.50 -1.50
C ASN A 267 -6.28 36.62 -0.99
N LEU A 268 -6.80 36.51 0.25
CA LEU A 268 -7.49 37.58 0.99
C LEU A 268 -6.56 38.79 1.17
#